data_AF-A0A1F7WD82-F1
#
_entry.id   AF-A0A1F7WD82-F1
#
_cell.length_a   1.000
_cell.length_b   1.000
_cell.length_c   1.000
_cell.angle_alpha   90.00
_cell.angle_beta   90.00
_cell.angle_gamma   90.00
#
_symmetry.space_group_name_H-M   'P 1'
#
loop_
_entity.id
_entity.type
_entity.pdbx_description
1 polymer ?
#
loop_
_entity_poly.entity_id
_entity_poly.type
_entity_poly.pdbx_seq_one_letter_code
_entity_poly.pdbx_strand_id
1 'polypeptide(L)'
;MIWRPRIYGEGRLERLFGLYSRKAELAAVLSLIILLVHWFFLLWFSISRLGTLDFLRLHYTAALGIDWIDVWWKLFVFPGFGLATFLVNAVLSGRLARSHRLLGLVIMWTTVFLEVVFAVGGVMAVLLNG
;
A
#
# COMPACT_ATOMS: atom_id res chain seq x y z
N MET A 1 -36.90 -19.63 7.56
CA MET A 1 -35.96 -18.70 8.23
C MET A 1 -35.59 -17.61 7.23
N ILE A 2 -36.24 -16.45 7.31
CA ILE A 2 -36.08 -15.37 6.32
C ILE A 2 -34.79 -14.61 6.65
N TRP A 3 -33.78 -14.77 5.80
CA TRP A 3 -32.53 -14.02 5.88
C TRP A 3 -32.83 -12.54 5.56
N ARG A 4 -33.09 -11.73 6.58
CA ARG A 4 -33.18 -10.28 6.40
C ARG A 4 -31.76 -9.73 6.26
N PRO A 5 -31.39 -9.09 5.13
CA PRO A 5 -30.14 -8.37 5.05
C PRO A 5 -30.27 -7.19 6.01
N ARG A 6 -29.53 -7.26 7.13
CA ARG A 6 -29.36 -6.14 8.04
C ARG A 6 -28.73 -5.02 7.20
N ILE A 7 -29.48 -3.95 6.97
CA ILE A 7 -29.08 -2.79 6.19
C ILE A 7 -27.90 -2.14 6.94
N TYR A 8 -26.68 -2.56 6.60
CA TYR A 8 -25.48 -1.82 6.94
C TYR A 8 -25.45 -0.66 5.94
N GLY A 9 -25.46 0.57 6.47
CA GLY A 9 -25.70 1.78 5.69
C GLY A 9 -24.70 1.95 4.56
N GLU A 10 -25.20 2.40 3.42
CA GLU A 10 -24.49 2.55 2.14
C GLU A 10 -23.18 3.35 2.26
N GLY A 11 -22.11 2.68 2.68
CA GLY A 11 -20.78 3.27 2.73
C GLY A 11 -20.27 3.54 1.31
N ARG A 12 -19.54 4.64 1.11
CA ARG A 12 -18.88 4.92 -0.19
C ARG A 12 -17.93 3.76 -0.59
N LEU A 13 -17.28 3.15 0.39
CA LEU A 13 -16.37 2.01 0.20
C LEU A 13 -17.11 0.70 -0.05
N GLU A 14 -18.31 0.53 0.49
CA GLU A 14 -19.19 -0.60 0.14
C GLU A 14 -19.54 -0.60 -1.34
N ARG A 15 -19.84 0.57 -1.93
CA ARG A 15 -20.15 0.69 -3.36
C ARG A 15 -18.94 0.44 -4.27
N LEU A 16 -17.77 0.92 -3.88
CA LEU A 16 -16.56 0.82 -4.71
C LEU A 16 -15.90 -0.56 -4.63
N PHE A 17 -15.77 -1.10 -3.41
CA PHE A 17 -15.00 -2.32 -3.16
C PHE A 17 -15.82 -3.46 -2.57
N GLY A 18 -17.06 -3.23 -2.12
CA GLY A 18 -17.89 -4.27 -1.49
C GLY A 18 -17.53 -4.54 -0.03
N LEU A 19 -16.96 -3.57 0.70
CA LEU A 19 -16.50 -3.77 2.08
C LEU A 19 -17.63 -3.68 3.12
N TYR A 20 -18.34 -4.78 3.36
CA TYR A 20 -19.53 -4.83 4.25
C TYR A 20 -19.27 -4.68 5.77
N SER A 21 -18.04 -4.43 6.21
CA SER A 21 -17.71 -4.39 7.65
C SER A 21 -16.97 -3.11 7.98
N ARG A 22 -17.46 -2.37 8.98
CA ARG A 22 -16.76 -1.18 9.52
C ARG A 22 -15.30 -1.45 9.86
N LYS A 23 -14.95 -2.66 10.33
CA LYS A 23 -13.56 -3.02 10.64
C LYS A 23 -12.71 -3.16 9.37
N ALA A 24 -13.30 -3.69 8.30
CA ALA A 24 -12.62 -3.82 7.00
C ALA A 24 -12.51 -2.46 6.30
N GLU A 25 -13.53 -1.60 6.44
CA GLU A 25 -13.47 -0.20 5.98
C GLU A 25 -12.38 0.59 6.72
N LEU A 26 -12.30 0.47 8.04
CA LEU A 26 -11.23 1.08 8.84
C LEU A 26 -9.85 0.61 8.40
N ALA A 27 -9.69 -0.69 8.16
CA ALA A 27 -8.44 -1.24 7.62
C ALA A 27 -8.13 -0.67 6.22
N ALA A 28 -9.12 -0.53 5.33
CA ALA A 28 -8.93 0.08 4.02
C ALA A 28 -8.51 1.56 4.11
N VAL A 29 -9.17 2.34 4.97
CA VAL A 29 -8.80 3.74 5.20
C VAL A 29 -7.39 3.85 5.76
N LEU A 30 -7.03 2.99 6.72
CA LEU A 30 -5.69 2.96 7.29
C LEU A 30 -4.63 2.60 6.25
N SER A 31 -4.85 1.54 5.45
CA SER A 31 -3.97 1.19 4.32
C SER A 31 -3.79 2.35 3.36
N LEU A 32 -4.89 3.04 2.99
CA LEU A 32 -4.84 4.19 2.10
C LEU A 32 -4.04 5.36 2.70
N ILE A 33 -4.21 5.65 3.99
CA ILE A 33 -3.42 6.69 4.67
C ILE A 33 -1.92 6.34 4.64
N ILE A 34 -1.55 5.09 4.97
CA ILE A 34 -0.15 4.64 4.94
C ILE A 34 0.42 4.79 3.52
N LEU A 35 -0.32 4.33 2.52
CA LEU A 35 0.06 4.44 1.11
C LEU A 35 0.25 5.90 0.68
N LEU A 36 -0.65 6.80 1.05
CA LEU A 36 -0.56 8.22 0.73
C LEU A 36 0.62 8.90 1.42
N VAL A 37 0.87 8.59 2.70
CA VAL A 37 2.04 9.09 3.44
C VAL A 37 3.33 8.57 2.80
N HIS A 38 3.36 7.32 2.39
CA HIS A 38 4.51 6.71 1.71
C HIS A 38 4.78 7.37 0.36
N TRP A 39 3.75 7.56 -0.48
CA TRP A 39 3.85 8.31 -1.74
C TRP A 39 4.32 9.74 -1.51
N PHE A 40 3.72 10.44 -0.54
CA PHE A 40 4.07 11.81 -0.20
C PHE A 40 5.55 11.92 0.20
N PHE A 41 6.02 11.03 1.08
CA PHE A 41 7.42 11.00 1.51
C PHE A 41 8.38 10.83 0.34
N LEU A 42 8.13 9.85 -0.54
CA LEU A 42 9.01 9.58 -1.69
C LEU A 42 8.96 10.69 -2.74
N LEU A 43 7.78 11.27 -2.99
CA LEU A 43 7.65 12.41 -3.89
C LEU A 43 8.35 13.65 -3.34
N TRP A 44 8.15 13.98 -2.07
CA TRP A 44 8.84 15.08 -1.40
C TRP A 44 10.36 14.91 -1.46
N PHE A 45 10.85 13.72 -1.14
CA PHE A 45 12.26 13.38 -1.22
C PHE A 45 12.82 13.52 -2.65
N SER A 46 12.09 13.02 -3.65
CA SER A 46 12.53 13.07 -5.05
C SER A 46 12.49 14.50 -5.61
N ILE A 47 11.45 15.27 -5.30
CA ILE A 47 11.27 16.66 -5.75
C ILE A 47 12.28 17.61 -5.11
N SER A 48 12.58 17.43 -3.82
CA SER A 48 13.60 18.27 -3.15
C SER A 48 15.01 18.07 -3.72
N ARG A 49 15.23 17.02 -4.51
CA ARG A 49 16.52 16.69 -5.15
C ARG A 49 16.47 16.82 -6.67
N LEU A 50 15.32 17.19 -7.25
CA LEU A 50 15.16 17.41 -8.69
C LEU A 50 16.05 18.58 -9.16
N GLY A 51 17.12 18.28 -9.88
CA GLY A 51 18.11 19.24 -10.37
C GLY A 51 19.54 19.04 -9.85
N THR A 52 19.72 18.27 -8.77
CA THR A 52 21.04 17.81 -8.28
C THR A 52 21.27 16.31 -8.53
N LEU A 53 20.38 15.66 -9.28
CA LEU A 53 20.36 14.20 -9.52
C LEU A 53 21.39 13.74 -10.58
N ASP A 54 22.66 14.13 -10.45
CA ASP A 54 23.76 13.19 -10.73
C ASP A 54 23.90 12.16 -9.58
N PHE A 55 23.19 12.42 -8.47
CA PHE A 55 23.10 11.60 -7.27
C PHE A 55 22.11 10.44 -7.41
N LEU A 56 22.50 9.44 -8.18
CA LEU A 56 22.35 8.05 -7.75
C LEU A 56 23.36 7.14 -8.47
N ARG A 57 24.51 7.68 -8.88
CA ARG A 57 25.63 6.84 -9.28
C ARG A 57 26.21 6.27 -7.99
N LEU A 58 25.78 5.04 -7.66
CA LEU A 58 26.29 4.24 -6.56
C LEU A 58 27.81 4.41 -6.44
N HIS A 59 28.27 4.98 -5.33
CA HIS A 59 29.67 4.76 -4.95
C HIS A 59 29.81 3.53 -4.05
N TYR A 60 28.77 3.07 -3.32
CA TYR A 60 28.93 1.98 -2.34
C TYR A 60 27.64 1.21 -1.96
N THR A 61 26.85 0.68 -2.90
CA THR A 61 25.92 -0.43 -2.58
C THR A 61 26.31 -1.72 -3.31
N ALA A 62 27.56 -2.12 -3.09
CA ALA A 62 28.01 -3.50 -3.28
C ALA A 62 27.55 -4.39 -2.11
N ALA A 63 26.25 -4.38 -1.79
CA ALA A 63 25.67 -5.44 -0.96
C ALA A 63 25.30 -6.59 -1.91
N LEU A 64 26.21 -7.56 -2.08
CA LEU A 64 26.05 -8.76 -2.94
C LEU A 64 26.17 -8.54 -4.46
N GLY A 65 26.74 -7.43 -4.93
CA GLY A 65 27.10 -7.24 -6.34
C GLY A 65 25.91 -7.06 -7.30
N ILE A 66 24.71 -6.81 -6.79
CA ILE A 66 23.53 -6.50 -7.60
C ILE A 66 23.12 -5.06 -7.33
N ASP A 67 23.19 -4.24 -8.37
CA ASP A 67 22.79 -2.83 -8.34
C ASP A 67 21.27 -2.70 -8.50
N TRP A 68 20.54 -2.81 -7.40
CA TRP A 68 19.07 -2.82 -7.46
C TRP A 68 18.51 -1.43 -7.75
N ILE A 69 19.15 -0.34 -7.31
CA ILE A 69 18.62 1.04 -7.39
C ILE A 69 19.59 1.95 -8.14
N ASP A 70 19.94 1.53 -9.34
CA ASP A 70 20.74 2.34 -10.29
C ASP A 70 19.94 3.52 -10.90
N VAL A 71 18.61 3.55 -10.70
CA VAL A 71 17.73 4.59 -11.25
C VAL A 71 16.72 5.07 -10.20
N TRP A 72 16.63 6.39 -10.02
CA TRP A 72 15.81 7.06 -9.01
C TRP A 72 14.33 6.62 -9.03
N TRP A 73 13.77 6.30 -10.20
CA TRP A 73 12.36 5.90 -10.30
C TRP A 73 12.09 4.54 -9.62
N LYS A 74 13.13 3.71 -9.39
CA LYS A 74 12.99 2.43 -8.71
C LYS A 74 12.56 2.58 -7.24
N LEU A 75 12.73 3.76 -6.64
CA LEU A 75 12.16 4.08 -5.32
C LEU A 75 10.62 3.97 -5.30
N PHE A 76 9.96 4.21 -6.44
CA PHE A 76 8.50 4.13 -6.56
C PHE A 76 7.97 2.70 -6.75
N VAL A 77 8.85 1.69 -6.83
CA VAL A 77 8.45 0.28 -6.90
C VAL A 77 7.70 -0.13 -5.62
N PHE A 78 8.18 0.27 -4.45
CA PHE A 78 7.54 -0.03 -3.17
C PHE A 78 6.11 0.55 -3.05
N PRO A 79 5.89 1.87 -3.21
CA PRO A 79 4.54 2.43 -3.14
C PRO A 79 3.66 1.99 -4.32
N GLY A 80 4.25 1.64 -5.47
CA GLY A 80 3.54 1.03 -6.60
C GLY A 80 2.98 -0.35 -6.26
N PHE A 81 3.78 -1.23 -5.64
CA PHE A 81 3.31 -2.52 -5.15
C PHE A 81 2.30 -2.39 -4.00
N GLY A 82 2.47 -1.40 -3.12
CA GLY A 82 1.46 -1.05 -2.11
C GLY A 82 0.10 -0.76 -2.77
N LEU A 83 0.06 0.19 -3.71
CA LEU A 83 -1.16 0.54 -4.44
C LEU A 83 -1.80 -0.68 -5.13
N ALA A 84 -1.00 -1.49 -5.85
CA ALA A 84 -1.51 -2.68 -6.52
C ALA A 84 -2.11 -3.69 -5.52
N THR A 85 -1.40 -3.94 -4.42
CA THR A 85 -1.83 -4.84 -3.34
C THR A 85 -3.13 -4.33 -2.70
N PHE A 86 -3.20 -3.03 -2.40
CA PHE A 86 -4.40 -2.39 -1.85
C PHE A 86 -5.61 -2.58 -2.76
N LEU A 87 -5.49 -2.26 -4.04
CA LEU A 87 -6.61 -2.37 -4.99
C LEU A 87 -7.08 -3.82 -5.15
N VAL A 88 -6.15 -4.75 -5.34
CA VAL A 88 -6.46 -6.18 -5.51
C VAL A 88 -7.13 -6.72 -4.25
N ASN A 89 -6.55 -6.44 -3.08
CA ASN A 89 -7.06 -6.96 -1.82
C ASN A 89 -8.36 -6.30 -1.38
N ALA A 90 -8.60 -5.03 -1.69
CA ALA A 90 -9.88 -4.38 -1.43
C ALA A 90 -11.02 -5.05 -2.23
N VAL A 91 -10.79 -5.33 -3.51
CA VAL A 91 -11.77 -6.06 -4.36
C VAL A 91 -11.96 -7.49 -3.88
N LEU A 92 -10.86 -8.22 -3.60
CA LEU A 92 -10.94 -9.60 -3.10
C LEU A 92 -11.66 -9.66 -1.75
N SER A 93 -11.34 -8.74 -0.84
CA SER A 93 -11.97 -8.65 0.47
C SER A 93 -13.48 -8.48 0.34
N GLY A 94 -13.94 -7.54 -0.49
CA GLY A 94 -15.38 -7.31 -0.63
C GLY A 94 -16.11 -8.45 -1.33
N ARG A 95 -15.48 -9.10 -2.32
CA ARG A 95 -16.05 -10.32 -2.94
C ARG A 95 -16.17 -11.45 -1.92
N LEU A 96 -15.12 -11.70 -1.14
CA LEU A 96 -15.05 -12.82 -0.21
C LEU A 96 -15.87 -12.57 1.07
N ALA A 97 -16.02 -11.30 1.50
CA ALA A 97 -16.84 -10.93 2.64
C ALA A 97 -18.33 -11.23 2.44
N ARG A 98 -18.80 -11.41 1.19
CA ARG A 98 -20.17 -11.84 0.87
C ARG A 98 -20.43 -13.28 1.32
N SER A 99 -19.46 -14.18 1.18
CA SER A 99 -19.57 -15.57 1.63
C SER A 99 -19.03 -15.77 3.05
N HIS A 100 -17.84 -15.22 3.33
CA HIS A 100 -17.10 -15.38 4.57
C HIS A 100 -16.54 -14.05 5.07
N ARG A 101 -17.31 -13.36 5.91
CA ARG A 101 -16.95 -12.05 6.49
C ARG A 101 -15.57 -12.03 7.16
N LEU A 102 -15.19 -13.11 7.84
CA LEU A 102 -13.90 -13.22 8.53
C LEU A 102 -12.72 -13.19 7.54
N LEU A 103 -12.82 -13.89 6.42
CA LEU A 103 -11.75 -13.94 5.42
C LEU A 103 -11.54 -12.58 4.76
N GLY A 104 -12.62 -11.88 4.41
CA GLY A 104 -12.51 -10.52 3.87
C GLY A 104 -11.85 -9.55 4.86
N LEU A 105 -12.17 -9.69 6.16
CA LEU A 105 -11.53 -8.90 7.21
C LEU A 105 -10.03 -9.21 7.33
N VAL A 106 -9.65 -10.49 7.33
CA VAL A 106 -8.24 -10.92 7.38
C VAL A 106 -7.46 -10.34 6.21
N ILE A 107 -7.99 -10.44 4.99
CA ILE A 107 -7.35 -9.87 3.78
C ILE A 107 -7.06 -8.38 3.94
N MET A 108 -8.00 -7.59 4.45
CA MET A 108 -7.78 -6.15 4.64
C MET A 108 -6.75 -5.84 5.72
N TRP A 109 -6.75 -6.56 6.84
CA TRP A 109 -5.72 -6.36 7.86
C TRP A 109 -4.33 -6.82 7.42
N THR A 110 -4.24 -7.90 6.64
CA THR A 110 -3.01 -8.28 5.96
C THR A 110 -2.55 -7.18 5.00
N THR A 111 -3.48 -6.49 4.33
CA THR A 111 -3.15 -5.36 3.46
C THR A 111 -2.55 -4.19 4.25
N VAL A 112 -3.10 -3.85 5.43
CA VAL A 112 -2.48 -2.85 6.33
C VAL A 112 -1.06 -3.25 6.68
N PHE A 113 -0.84 -4.50 7.06
CA PHE A 113 0.50 -5.01 7.38
C PHE A 113 1.46 -4.90 6.19
N LEU A 114 1.04 -5.30 4.99
CA LEU A 114 1.86 -5.20 3.78
C LEU A 114 2.20 -3.74 3.44
N GLU A 115 1.25 -2.82 3.58
CA GLU A 115 1.52 -1.38 3.38
C GLU A 115 2.58 -0.85 4.35
N VAL A 116 2.56 -1.26 5.62
CA VAL A 116 3.61 -0.91 6.58
C VAL A 116 4.97 -1.48 6.14
N VAL A 117 5.01 -2.75 5.74
CA VAL A 117 6.24 -3.39 5.27
C VAL A 117 6.81 -2.68 4.04
N PHE A 118 5.96 -2.34 3.07
CA PHE A 118 6.40 -1.60 1.88
C PHE A 118 6.83 -0.18 2.21
N ALA A 119 6.15 0.53 3.11
CA ALA A 119 6.54 1.86 3.55
C ALA A 119 7.90 1.86 4.25
N VAL A 120 8.12 0.92 5.18
CA VAL A 120 9.42 0.75 5.84
C VAL A 120 10.50 0.38 4.82
N GLY A 121 10.22 -0.53 3.89
CA GLY A 121 11.14 -0.90 2.81
C GLY A 121 11.52 0.28 1.91
N GLY A 122 10.55 1.12 1.54
CA GLY A 122 10.78 2.33 0.75
C GLY A 122 11.60 3.38 1.50
N VAL A 123 11.34 3.58 2.80
CA VAL A 123 12.14 4.48 3.64
C VAL A 123 13.58 3.97 3.78
N MET A 124 13.77 2.67 4.02
CA MET A 124 15.11 2.07 4.09
C MET A 124 15.85 2.17 2.75
N ALA A 125 15.15 1.96 1.63
CA ALA A 125 15.73 2.15 0.30
C ALA A 125 16.22 3.59 0.12
N VAL A 126 15.48 4.59 0.62
CA VAL A 126 15.94 5.98 0.63
C VAL A 126 17.16 6.17 1.54
N LEU A 127 17.14 5.68 2.78
CA LEU A 127 18.23 5.90 3.74
C LEU A 127 19.54 5.18 3.37
N LEU A 128 19.45 4.06 2.67
CA LEU A 128 20.63 3.30 2.21
C LEU A 128 21.23 3.86 0.91
N ASN A 129 20.45 4.60 0.13
CA ASN A 129 20.89 5.18 -1.15
C ASN A 129 21.03 6.71 -1.13
N GLY A 130 20.62 7.38 -0.05
CA GLY A 130 20.51 8.83 0.06
C GLY A 130 21.53 9.44 1.00
#